data_AF-A0A661B4Z5-F1
#
_entry.id   AF-A0A661B4Z5-F1
#
_cell.length_a   1.000
_cell.length_b   1.000
_cell.length_c   1.000
_cell.angle_alpha   90.00
_cell.angle_beta   90.00
_cell.angle_gamma   90.00
#
_symmetry.space_group_name_H-M   'P 1'
#
loop_
_entity.id
_entity.type
_entity.pdbx_description
1 polymer ?
#
loop_
_entity_poly.entity_id
_entity_poly.type
_entity_poly.pdbx_seq_one_letter_code
_entity_poly.pdbx_strand_id
1 'polypeptide(L)'
;MDWNSHVLFEINDLYNYEPEMLEELEHIDRRSAVRQILGSRIRRQFSDLDSENILDSITNPDVLTEPAILLNLHLVFFASSSGSDIYEQKARAYANRTEEAIARAFELLEFDGLKKAGVTLSR
;
A
#
# COMPACT_ATOMS: atom_id res chain seq x y z
N MET A 1 14.93 9.33 -5.31
CA MET A 1 14.94 8.12 -4.47
C MET A 1 14.66 6.94 -5.39
N ASP A 2 15.34 5.78 -5.26
CA ASP A 2 15.02 4.62 -6.11
C ASP A 2 13.86 3.82 -5.48
N TRP A 3 12.65 4.03 -6.00
CA TRP A 3 11.45 3.33 -5.55
C TRP A 3 11.58 1.79 -5.61
N ASN A 4 12.41 1.26 -6.52
CA ASN A 4 12.63 -0.18 -6.63
C ASN A 4 13.45 -0.76 -5.48
N SER A 5 14.23 0.07 -4.79
CA SER A 5 15.01 -0.32 -3.62
C SER A 5 14.26 -0.09 -2.30
N HIS A 6 13.18 0.71 -2.31
CA HIS A 6 12.47 1.09 -1.10
C HIS A 6 11.57 -0.01 -0.55
N VAL A 7 11.83 -0.43 0.69
CA VAL A 7 11.03 -1.42 1.40
C VAL A 7 9.97 -0.69 2.23
N LEU A 8 8.69 -0.90 1.87
CA LEU A 8 7.55 -0.26 2.55
C LEU A 8 7.19 -0.91 3.88
N PHE A 9 7.52 -2.20 4.06
CA PHE A 9 7.25 -2.96 5.28
C PHE A 9 8.17 -4.18 5.34
N GLU A 10 8.42 -4.65 6.55
CA GLU A 10 9.10 -5.92 6.83
C GLU A 10 8.11 -7.04 7.11
N ILE A 11 8.54 -8.29 6.94
CA ILE A 11 7.69 -9.46 7.19
C ILE A 11 7.15 -9.48 8.63
N ASN A 12 7.96 -9.04 9.59
CA ASN A 12 7.57 -8.97 11.00
C ASN A 12 6.39 -8.03 11.24
N ASP A 13 6.19 -7.02 10.39
CA ASP A 13 5.06 -6.09 10.53
C ASP A 13 3.72 -6.78 10.30
N LEU A 14 3.70 -7.88 9.54
CA LEU A 14 2.51 -8.68 9.27
C LEU A 14 2.00 -9.39 10.52
N TYR A 15 2.91 -9.86 11.37
CA TYR A 15 2.59 -10.60 12.60
C TYR A 15 1.94 -9.71 13.67
N ASN A 16 2.02 -8.38 13.54
CA ASN A 16 1.25 -7.46 14.37
C ASN A 16 -0.26 -7.52 14.09
N TYR A 17 -0.66 -8.07 12.93
CA TYR A 17 -2.05 -8.16 12.50
C TYR A 17 -2.61 -9.58 12.63
N GLU A 18 -1.83 -10.59 12.24
CA GLU A 18 -2.28 -11.99 12.20
C GLU A 18 -1.17 -12.93 12.68
N PRO A 19 -0.80 -12.91 13.97
CA PRO A 19 0.33 -13.67 14.47
C PRO A 19 0.13 -15.19 14.30
N GLU A 20 -1.05 -15.70 14.63
CA GLU A 20 -1.33 -17.15 14.64
C GLU A 20 -1.48 -17.72 13.22
N MET A 21 -2.27 -17.06 12.35
CA MET A 21 -2.57 -17.60 11.02
C MET A 21 -1.39 -17.53 10.06
N LEU A 22 -0.47 -16.57 10.23
CA LEU A 22 0.69 -16.42 9.34
C LEU A 22 1.78 -17.45 9.61
N GLU A 23 1.85 -18.03 10.81
CA GLU A 23 2.78 -19.13 11.12
C GLU A 23 2.49 -20.39 10.29
N GLU A 24 1.24 -20.56 9.87
CA GLU A 24 0.78 -21.71 9.10
C GLU A 24 0.97 -21.56 7.58
N LEU A 25 1.37 -20.37 7.10
CA LEU A 25 1.45 -20.04 5.67
C LEU A 25 2.89 -20.04 5.14
N GLU A 26 3.14 -20.82 4.10
CA GLU A 26 4.50 -20.99 3.53
C GLU A 26 5.03 -19.73 2.80
N HIS A 27 4.15 -18.85 2.30
CA HIS A 27 4.53 -17.76 1.39
C HIS A 27 3.83 -16.44 1.70
N ILE A 28 4.36 -15.74 2.71
CA ILE A 28 3.81 -14.46 3.20
C ILE A 28 4.45 -13.19 2.59
N ASP A 29 5.57 -13.31 1.87
CA ASP A 29 6.22 -12.16 1.22
C ASP A 29 5.67 -11.92 -0.19
N ARG A 30 4.84 -10.88 -0.35
CA ARG A 30 4.32 -10.41 -1.64
C ARG A 30 4.79 -8.99 -1.96
N ARG A 31 5.91 -8.53 -1.40
CA ARG A 31 6.39 -7.13 -1.51
C ARG A 31 6.47 -6.62 -2.95
N SER A 32 6.97 -7.43 -3.89
CA SER A 32 7.06 -7.03 -5.30
C SER A 32 5.68 -6.79 -5.93
N ALA A 33 4.70 -7.66 -5.64
CA ALA A 33 3.33 -7.51 -6.14
C ALA A 33 2.63 -6.30 -5.51
N VAL A 34 2.78 -6.14 -4.18
CA VAL A 34 2.28 -4.98 -3.44
C VAL A 34 2.79 -3.67 -4.05
N ARG A 35 4.10 -3.58 -4.29
CA ARG A 35 4.72 -2.40 -4.90
C ARG A 35 4.16 -2.10 -6.29
N GLN A 36 4.00 -3.12 -7.14
CA GLN A 36 3.46 -2.93 -8.49
C GLN A 36 2.01 -2.43 -8.45
N ILE A 37 1.18 -3.01 -7.59
CA ILE A 37 -0.23 -2.63 -7.43
C ILE A 37 -0.33 -1.19 -6.91
N LEU A 38 0.38 -0.86 -5.84
CA LEU A 38 0.37 0.51 -5.29
C LEU A 38 0.91 1.51 -6.31
N GLY A 39 2.02 1.20 -6.97
CA GLY A 39 2.59 2.08 -7.99
C GLY A 39 1.65 2.33 -9.17
N SER A 40 0.93 1.30 -9.62
CA SER A 40 -0.11 1.45 -10.65
C SER A 40 -1.28 2.32 -10.19
N ARG A 41 -1.73 2.15 -8.94
CA ARG A 41 -2.82 2.95 -8.37
C ARG A 41 -2.44 4.42 -8.20
N ILE A 42 -1.23 4.71 -7.72
CA ILE A 42 -0.72 6.08 -7.58
C ILE A 42 -0.64 6.75 -8.96
N ARG A 43 -0.04 6.09 -9.95
CA ARG A 43 0.02 6.60 -11.34
C ARG A 43 -1.35 6.94 -11.91
N ARG A 44 -2.37 6.12 -11.60
CA ARG A 44 -3.74 6.37 -12.05
C ARG A 44 -4.38 7.54 -11.32
N GLN A 45 -4.21 7.64 -10.00
CA GLN A 45 -4.83 8.68 -9.19
C GLN A 45 -4.23 10.06 -9.47
N PHE A 46 -2.92 10.11 -9.71
CA PHE A 46 -2.17 11.34 -9.90
C PHE A 46 -1.67 11.46 -11.34
N SER A 47 -2.52 11.06 -12.32
CA SER A 47 -2.17 11.07 -13.75
C SER A 47 -1.78 12.45 -14.29
N ASP A 48 -2.20 13.51 -13.60
CA ASP A 48 -1.96 14.90 -13.98
C ASP A 48 -0.57 15.41 -13.54
N LEU A 49 0.16 14.65 -12.72
CA LEU A 49 1.53 14.98 -12.36
C LEU A 49 2.45 14.61 -13.52
N ASP A 50 2.99 15.65 -14.18
CA ASP A 50 3.93 15.55 -15.30
C ASP A 50 5.32 15.08 -14.80
N SER A 51 5.39 13.82 -14.37
CA SER A 51 6.60 13.16 -13.92
C SER A 51 6.74 11.83 -14.65
N GLU A 52 7.77 11.71 -15.47
CA GLU A 52 8.15 10.44 -16.13
C GLU A 52 8.28 9.28 -15.12
N ASN A 53 8.55 9.59 -13.85
CA ASN A 53 8.54 8.59 -12.79
C ASN A 53 7.93 9.12 -11.49
N ILE A 54 6.58 9.20 -11.46
CA ILE A 54 5.80 9.66 -10.30
C ILE A 54 6.14 8.98 -8.96
N LEU A 55 6.71 7.77 -9.00
CA LEU A 55 7.08 7.04 -7.80
C LEU A 55 8.39 7.57 -7.20
N ASP A 56 9.31 8.01 -8.06
CA ASP A 56 10.58 8.59 -7.63
C ASP A 56 10.41 10.03 -7.13
N SER A 57 9.29 10.68 -7.46
CA SER A 57 8.94 12.02 -6.96
C SER A 57 8.24 12.00 -5.61
N ILE A 58 7.85 10.84 -5.07
CA ILE A 58 7.28 10.76 -3.71
C ILE A 58 8.34 11.11 -2.67
N THR A 59 8.03 12.06 -1.79
CA THR A 59 8.95 12.56 -0.75
C THR A 59 8.70 11.96 0.62
N ASN A 60 7.51 11.38 0.85
CA ASN A 60 7.09 10.78 2.11
C ASN A 60 6.51 9.36 1.91
N PRO A 61 7.29 8.42 1.36
CA PRO A 61 6.78 7.10 0.96
C PRO A 61 6.26 6.25 2.12
N ASP A 62 6.68 6.56 3.36
CA ASP A 62 6.25 5.85 4.57
C ASP A 62 4.74 5.92 4.81
N VAL A 63 4.02 6.90 4.23
CA VAL A 63 2.55 6.96 4.28
C VAL A 63 1.89 5.75 3.61
N LEU A 64 2.64 5.00 2.81
CA LEU A 64 2.18 3.79 2.12
C LEU A 64 2.49 2.50 2.90
N THR A 65 3.09 2.58 4.09
CA THR A 65 3.41 1.41 4.95
C THR A 65 2.16 0.62 5.31
N GLU A 66 1.16 1.26 5.93
CA GLU A 66 -0.09 0.62 6.33
C GLU A 66 -0.81 -0.04 5.13
N PRO A 67 -1.10 0.67 4.02
CA PRO A 67 -1.76 0.03 2.88
C PRO A 67 -0.92 -1.07 2.25
N ALA A 68 0.42 -1.01 2.31
CA ALA A 68 1.28 -2.08 1.83
C ALA A 68 1.16 -3.36 2.67
N ILE A 69 1.13 -3.22 4.00
CA ILE A 69 0.92 -4.35 4.93
C ILE A 69 -0.45 -4.98 4.70
N LEU A 70 -1.52 -4.16 4.67
CA LEU A 70 -2.89 -4.65 4.50
C LEU A 70 -3.07 -5.32 3.12
N LEU A 71 -2.48 -4.76 2.08
CA LEU A 71 -2.51 -5.36 0.75
C LEU A 71 -1.76 -6.69 0.72
N ASN A 72 -0.60 -6.78 1.39
CA ASN A 72 0.12 -8.04 1.51
C ASN A 72 -0.75 -9.11 2.18
N LEU A 73 -1.37 -8.79 3.32
CA LEU A 73 -2.26 -9.70 4.04
C LEU A 73 -3.44 -10.14 3.16
N HIS A 74 -4.06 -9.20 2.44
CA HIS A 74 -5.10 -9.52 1.46
C HIS A 74 -4.63 -10.56 0.44
N LEU A 75 -3.47 -10.33 -0.20
CA LEU A 75 -2.94 -11.22 -1.24
C LEU A 75 -2.57 -12.60 -0.69
N VAL A 76 -1.98 -12.64 0.50
CA VAL A 76 -1.58 -13.88 1.18
C VAL A 76 -2.80 -14.74 1.50
N PHE A 77 -3.81 -14.16 2.12
CA PHE A 77 -5.04 -14.89 2.43
C PHE A 77 -5.84 -15.26 1.20
N PHE A 78 -5.91 -14.38 0.20
CA PHE A 78 -6.60 -14.67 -1.05
C PHE A 78 -5.96 -15.87 -1.77
N ALA A 79 -4.63 -15.92 -1.85
CA ALA A 79 -3.91 -17.03 -2.46
C ALA A 79 -4.06 -18.35 -1.68
N SER A 80 -4.34 -18.27 -0.38
CA SER A 80 -4.49 -19.44 0.50
C SER A 80 -5.94 -19.92 0.60
N SER A 81 -6.89 -19.21 -0.02
CA SER A 81 -8.31 -19.53 0.07
C SER A 81 -8.76 -20.55 -0.98
N SER A 82 -9.70 -21.39 -0.55
CA SER A 82 -10.49 -22.32 -1.36
C SER A 82 -11.86 -21.77 -1.78
N GLY A 83 -12.21 -20.53 -1.40
CA GLY A 83 -13.42 -19.83 -1.88
C GLY A 83 -14.67 -19.96 -1.01
N SER A 84 -14.58 -20.47 0.22
CA SER A 84 -15.59 -20.32 1.29
C SER A 84 -15.02 -20.53 2.70
N ASP A 85 -13.71 -20.30 2.87
CA ASP A 85 -13.00 -20.56 4.13
C ASP A 85 -12.70 -19.28 4.91
N ILE A 86 -12.10 -19.46 6.09
CA ILE A 86 -11.67 -18.35 6.94
C ILE A 86 -10.68 -17.42 6.21
N TYR A 87 -9.84 -17.97 5.33
CA TYR A 87 -8.90 -17.20 4.52
C TYR A 87 -9.63 -16.29 3.53
N GLU A 88 -10.73 -16.73 2.93
CA GLU A 88 -11.54 -15.86 2.08
C GLU A 88 -12.12 -14.67 2.86
N GLN A 89 -12.66 -14.94 4.05
CA GLN A 89 -13.24 -13.90 4.90
C GLN A 89 -12.18 -12.87 5.31
N LYS A 90 -10.99 -13.34 5.70
CA LYS A 90 -9.83 -12.49 6.01
C LYS A 90 -9.37 -11.71 4.78
N ALA A 91 -9.26 -12.36 3.62
CA ALA A 91 -8.88 -11.69 2.37
C ALA A 91 -9.84 -10.54 2.04
N ARG A 92 -11.15 -10.74 2.18
CA ARG A 92 -12.16 -9.69 1.98
C ARG A 92 -12.04 -8.56 3.02
N ALA A 93 -11.85 -8.90 4.29
CA ALA A 93 -11.68 -7.91 5.35
C ALA A 93 -10.44 -7.03 5.11
N TYR A 94 -9.31 -7.64 4.74
CA TYR A 94 -8.08 -6.93 4.42
C TYR A 94 -8.18 -6.15 3.11
N ALA A 95 -8.94 -6.62 2.11
CA ALA A 95 -9.21 -5.84 0.91
C ALA A 95 -9.92 -4.52 1.26
N ASN A 96 -10.99 -4.58 2.06
CA ASN A 96 -11.74 -3.38 2.46
C ASN A 96 -10.87 -2.39 3.24
N ARG A 97 -10.13 -2.89 4.24
CA ARG A 97 -9.19 -2.06 5.03
C ARG A 97 -8.09 -1.45 4.18
N THR A 98 -7.61 -2.19 3.17
CA THR A 98 -6.61 -1.70 2.21
C THR A 98 -7.14 -0.51 1.42
N GLU A 99 -8.38 -0.59 0.90
CA GLU A 99 -8.96 0.51 0.13
C GLU A 99 -9.11 1.78 0.99
N GLU A 100 -9.56 1.64 2.24
CA GLU A 100 -9.66 2.76 3.17
C GLU A 100 -8.28 3.36 3.49
N ALA A 101 -7.27 2.53 3.71
CA ALA A 101 -5.91 2.97 3.99
C ALA A 101 -5.26 3.65 2.78
N ILE A 102 -5.50 3.15 1.57
CA ILE A 102 -5.03 3.76 0.32
C ILE A 102 -5.65 5.15 0.14
N ALA A 103 -6.95 5.29 0.36
CA ALA A 103 -7.63 6.58 0.25
C ALA A 103 -6.99 7.62 1.18
N ARG A 104 -6.78 7.26 2.46
CA ARG A 104 -6.09 8.13 3.43
C ARG A 104 -4.65 8.42 3.03
N ALA A 105 -3.90 7.42 2.60
CA ALA A 105 -2.51 7.60 2.18
C ALA A 105 -2.40 8.56 1.00
N PHE A 106 -3.32 8.48 0.04
CA PHE A 106 -3.35 9.35 -1.13
C PHE A 106 -3.63 10.82 -0.76
N GLU A 107 -4.42 11.09 0.27
CA GLU A 107 -4.62 12.46 0.78
C GLU A 107 -3.34 13.05 1.40
N LEU A 108 -2.42 12.19 1.86
CA LEU A 108 -1.20 12.57 2.58
C LEU A 108 0.06 12.52 1.72
N LEU A 109 0.01 11.96 0.51
CA LEU A 109 1.18 11.85 -0.37
C LEU A 109 1.71 13.23 -0.77
N GLU A 110 3.02 13.40 -0.60
CA GLU A 110 3.75 14.61 -0.95
C GLU A 110 4.74 14.30 -2.07
N PHE A 111 4.75 15.13 -3.11
CA PHE A 111 5.60 14.96 -4.28
C PHE A 111 6.57 16.13 -4.44
N ASP A 112 7.79 15.83 -4.91
CA ASP A 112 8.76 16.84 -5.28
C ASP A 112 8.24 17.66 -6.47
N GLY A 113 8.40 18.98 -6.40
CA GLY A 113 7.86 19.92 -7.41
C GLY A 113 6.40 20.35 -7.22
N LEU A 114 5.60 19.67 -6.38
CA LEU A 114 4.31 20.19 -5.92
C LEU A 114 4.55 21.21 -4.81
N LYS A 115 4.84 22.47 -5.17
CA LYS A 115 4.63 23.57 -4.22
C LYS A 115 3.17 23.50 -3.79
N LYS A 116 2.90 23.14 -2.53
CA LYS A 116 1.61 23.40 -1.87
C LYS A 116 1.33 24.88 -2.09
N ALA A 117 0.50 25.19 -3.09
CA ALA A 117 0.04 26.55 -3.31
C ALA A 117 -0.61 26.94 -1.99
N GLY A 118 0.03 27.87 -1.28
CA GLY A 118 -0.40 28.31 0.03
C GLY A 118 -1.88 28.67 -0.08
N VAL A 119 -2.70 28.00 0.71
CA VAL A 119 -4.08 28.40 0.94
C VAL A 119 -4.01 29.81 1.50
N THR A 120 -4.18 30.79 0.63
CA THR A 120 -4.33 32.18 1.03
C THR A 120 -5.76 32.30 1.50
N LEU A 121 -5.98 32.11 2.80
CA LEU A 121 -7.21 32.54 3.45
C LEU A 121 -7.19 34.07 3.45
N SER A 122 -7.86 34.66 2.47
CA SER A 122 -8.20 36.08 2.48
C SER A 122 -9.16 36.35 3.63
N ARG A 123 -8.81 37.34 4.45
CA ARG A 123 -9.55 37.87 5.60
C ARG A 123 -10.95 38.35 5.24
#